data_AF-A0A1G2ZQR6-F1
#
_entry.id   AF-A0A1G2ZQR6-F1
#
_cell.length_a   1.000
_cell.length_b   1.000
_cell.length_c   1.000
_cell.angle_alpha   90.00
_cell.angle_beta   90.00
_cell.angle_gamma   90.00
#
_symmetry.space_group_name_H-M   'P 1'
#
loop_
_entity.id
_entity.type
_entity.pdbx_description
1 polymer ?
#
loop_
_entity_poly.entity_id
_entity_poly.type
_entity_poly.pdbx_seq_one_letter_code
_entity_poly.pdbx_strand_id
1 'polypeptide(L)'
;MFAKQGRKQEVAKMQALDPEIAATVPCIHELPEMVEAGKKLRELEAKFKEVMHQLTLNLDGAGAGHFQFGDPEHEAIRLLDEDKSLDELCPQTPQTKRSVLARHRAVLEKAILILKERRRMLEADLIQRECGKLQSIGERFIGDTIRAFEALELCLKRQEVFFQFLSHKGFTSDRRPTGWDTSGYEQRILFGGDGWPTLAWFISERKKVWKLDGKKE
;
A
#
# COMPACT_ATOMS: atom_id res chain seq x y z
N MET A 1 -5.63 6.98 25.33
CA MET A 1 -6.66 7.94 24.84
C MET A 1 -6.34 8.59 23.49
N PHE A 2 -5.10 8.59 23.01
CA PHE A 2 -4.70 9.29 21.78
C PHE A 2 -5.14 8.64 20.43
N ALA A 3 -5.39 7.33 20.39
CA ALA A 3 -5.79 6.65 19.14
C ALA A 3 -7.20 7.03 18.63
N LYS A 4 -8.11 7.44 19.54
CA LYS A 4 -9.47 7.87 19.17
C LYS A 4 -9.50 9.29 18.56
N GLN A 5 -8.49 10.11 18.84
CA GLN A 5 -8.43 11.51 18.38
C GLN A 5 -7.80 11.59 16.97
N GLY A 6 -6.82 10.74 16.67
CA GLY A 6 -6.27 10.57 15.31
C GLY A 6 -7.31 10.07 14.31
N ARG A 7 -8.11 9.05 14.67
CA ARG A 7 -9.22 8.57 13.82
C ARG A 7 -10.28 9.62 13.55
N LYS A 8 -10.65 10.45 14.54
CA LYS A 8 -11.64 11.52 14.34
C LYS A 8 -11.12 12.61 13.39
N GLN A 9 -9.83 12.92 13.41
CA GLN A 9 -9.22 13.83 12.44
C GLN A 9 -9.10 13.23 11.03
N GLU A 10 -8.82 11.93 10.91
CA GLU A 10 -8.86 11.25 9.61
C GLU A 10 -10.27 11.25 8.99
N VAL A 11 -11.30 10.93 9.78
CA VAL A 11 -12.69 10.96 9.27
C VAL A 11 -13.13 12.37 8.88
N ALA A 12 -12.74 13.40 9.64
CA ALA A 12 -13.02 14.80 9.30
C ALA A 12 -12.28 15.27 8.03
N LYS A 13 -11.05 14.78 7.79
CA LYS A 13 -10.30 15.03 6.54
C LYS A 13 -10.90 14.27 5.35
N MET A 14 -11.43 13.07 5.57
CA MET A 14 -12.13 12.30 4.54
C MET A 14 -13.47 12.95 4.14
N GLN A 15 -14.15 13.65 5.04
CA GLN A 15 -15.36 14.43 4.73
C GLN A 15 -15.08 15.70 3.91
N ALA A 16 -13.82 16.11 3.77
CA ALA A 16 -13.40 17.21 2.91
C ALA A 16 -12.87 16.74 1.54
N LEU A 17 -12.87 15.42 1.28
CA LEU A 17 -12.64 14.90 -0.07
C LEU A 17 -13.87 15.20 -0.92
N ASP A 18 -13.63 15.56 -2.18
CA ASP A 18 -14.65 15.70 -3.21
C ASP A 18 -15.57 14.45 -3.16
N PRO A 19 -16.87 14.62 -2.84
CA PRO A 19 -17.82 13.51 -2.66
C PRO A 19 -17.86 12.55 -3.86
N GLU A 20 -17.56 13.07 -5.06
CA GLU A 20 -17.46 12.25 -6.27
C GLU A 20 -16.33 11.22 -6.18
N ILE A 21 -15.17 11.59 -5.63
CA ILE A 21 -13.98 10.72 -5.47
C ILE A 21 -14.22 9.67 -4.39
N ALA A 22 -14.82 10.09 -3.27
CA ALA A 22 -15.12 9.18 -2.16
C ALA A 22 -16.11 8.08 -2.55
N ALA A 23 -16.98 8.35 -3.53
CA ALA A 23 -17.93 7.38 -4.08
C ALA A 23 -17.34 6.50 -5.21
N THR A 24 -16.19 6.87 -5.80
CA THR A 24 -15.69 6.18 -7.02
C THR A 24 -15.02 4.86 -6.72
N VAL A 25 -14.41 4.70 -5.54
CA VAL A 25 -13.60 3.51 -5.22
C VAL A 25 -14.04 2.86 -3.92
N PRO A 26 -14.40 1.56 -3.95
CA PRO A 26 -14.74 0.82 -2.74
C PRO A 26 -13.50 0.61 -1.85
N CYS A 27 -13.74 0.42 -0.56
CA CYS A 27 -12.69 -0.03 0.35
C CYS A 27 -12.19 -1.43 -0.09
N ILE A 28 -10.89 -1.58 -0.33
CA ILE A 28 -10.30 -2.84 -0.83
C ILE A 28 -10.66 -4.02 0.09
N HIS A 29 -10.67 -3.81 1.40
CA HIS A 29 -10.98 -4.87 2.38
C HIS A 29 -12.47 -5.27 2.41
N GLU A 30 -13.34 -4.46 1.81
CA GLU A 30 -14.78 -4.71 1.72
C GLU A 30 -15.16 -5.34 0.37
N LEU A 31 -14.21 -5.44 -0.57
CA LEU A 31 -14.44 -6.11 -1.85
C LEU A 31 -14.78 -7.59 -1.63
N PRO A 32 -15.74 -8.16 -2.39
CA PRO A 32 -16.16 -9.54 -2.25
C PRO A 32 -15.00 -10.54 -2.30
N GLU A 33 -14.02 -10.31 -3.16
CA GLU A 33 -12.84 -11.18 -3.32
C GLU A 33 -12.00 -11.22 -2.02
N MET A 34 -11.81 -10.08 -1.36
CA MET A 34 -11.06 -9.97 -0.10
C MET A 34 -11.83 -10.52 1.08
N VAL A 35 -13.14 -10.31 1.12
CA VAL A 35 -14.01 -10.86 2.16
C VAL A 35 -14.00 -12.39 2.10
N GLU A 36 -14.10 -12.96 0.90
CA GLU A 36 -14.08 -14.41 0.68
C GLU A 36 -12.70 -15.01 1.01
N ALA A 37 -11.60 -14.38 0.57
CA ALA A 37 -10.25 -14.79 0.94
C ALA A 37 -10.05 -14.75 2.48
N GLY A 38 -10.60 -13.73 3.15
CA GLY A 38 -10.59 -13.62 4.61
C GLY A 38 -11.43 -14.69 5.30
N LYS A 39 -12.57 -15.09 4.71
CA LYS A 39 -13.42 -16.17 5.22
C LYS A 39 -12.68 -17.51 5.17
N LYS A 40 -12.12 -17.89 4.02
CA LYS A 40 -11.34 -19.13 3.87
C LYS A 40 -10.16 -19.22 4.85
N LEU A 41 -9.46 -18.11 5.08
CA LEU A 41 -8.38 -18.06 6.07
C LEU A 41 -8.87 -18.32 7.49
N ARG A 42 -9.99 -17.70 7.89
CA ARG A 42 -10.59 -17.92 9.23
C ARG A 42 -11.03 -19.36 9.44
N GLU A 43 -11.59 -20.00 8.40
CA GLU A 43 -11.99 -21.41 8.46
C GLU A 43 -10.78 -22.34 8.67
N LEU A 44 -9.68 -22.12 7.94
CA LEU A 44 -8.44 -22.88 8.14
C LEU A 44 -7.81 -22.63 9.51
N GLU A 45 -7.79 -21.38 9.99
CA GLU A 45 -7.29 -21.05 11.32
C GLU A 45 -8.15 -21.68 12.43
N ALA A 46 -9.47 -21.78 12.23
CA ALA A 46 -10.37 -22.48 13.15
C ALA A 46 -10.07 -23.99 13.17
N LYS A 47 -9.94 -24.62 12.01
CA LYS A 47 -9.55 -26.04 11.88
C LYS A 47 -8.18 -26.30 12.51
N PHE A 48 -7.21 -25.40 12.33
CA PHE A 48 -5.90 -25.51 12.96
C PHE A 48 -5.98 -25.47 14.48
N LYS A 49 -6.77 -24.55 15.05
CA LYS A 49 -7.00 -24.49 16.51
C LYS A 49 -7.64 -25.76 17.03
N GLU A 50 -8.60 -26.33 16.29
CA GLU A 50 -9.25 -27.59 16.64
C GLU A 50 -8.24 -28.75 16.66
N VAL A 51 -7.43 -28.91 15.61
CA VAL A 51 -6.40 -29.96 15.54
C VAL A 51 -5.37 -29.80 16.67
N MET A 52 -4.96 -28.57 16.97
CA MET A 52 -4.07 -28.28 18.10
C MET A 52 -4.70 -28.67 19.44
N HIS A 53 -5.99 -28.37 19.65
CA HIS A 53 -6.71 -28.79 20.84
C HIS A 53 -6.80 -30.32 20.96
N GLN A 54 -7.11 -31.01 19.87
CA GLN A 54 -7.14 -32.47 19.83
C GLN A 54 -5.76 -33.09 20.10
N LEU A 55 -4.66 -32.47 19.63
CA LEU A 55 -3.29 -32.90 19.95
C LEU A 55 -2.97 -32.79 21.44
N THR A 56 -3.44 -31.71 22.09
CA THR A 56 -3.28 -31.50 23.53
C THR A 56 -4.05 -32.53 24.34
N LEU A 57 -5.22 -32.98 23.87
CA LEU A 57 -6.03 -33.99 24.57
C LEU A 57 -5.48 -35.43 24.41
N ASN A 58 -4.74 -35.71 23.34
CA ASN A 58 -4.20 -37.07 23.05
C ASN A 58 -2.71 -37.21 23.44
N LEU A 59 -2.36 -36.88 24.69
CA LEU A 59 -0.97 -36.89 25.19
C LEU A 59 -0.38 -38.29 25.46
N ASP A 60 -1.21 -39.32 25.66
CA ASP A 60 -0.77 -40.62 26.24
C ASP A 60 -0.46 -41.76 25.25
N GLY A 61 0.01 -41.45 24.04
CA GLY A 61 0.38 -42.47 23.04
C GLY A 61 1.89 -42.69 22.94
N ALA A 62 2.44 -43.63 23.70
CA ALA A 62 3.81 -44.13 23.50
C ALA A 62 3.91 -44.93 22.19
N GLY A 63 4.85 -44.56 21.31
CA GLY A 63 5.16 -45.29 20.09
C GLY A 63 5.70 -44.40 18.98
N ALA A 64 7.02 -44.14 19.00
CA ALA A 64 7.74 -43.50 17.91
C ALA A 64 8.02 -44.54 16.80
N GLY A 65 7.05 -44.76 15.93
CA GLY A 65 7.30 -45.31 14.60
C GLY A 65 7.74 -44.19 13.68
N HIS A 66 8.95 -44.26 13.12
CA HIS A 66 9.39 -43.35 12.07
C HIS A 66 8.68 -43.71 10.76
N PHE A 67 7.59 -43.01 10.46
CA PHE A 67 6.98 -43.04 9.14
C PHE A 67 7.31 -41.73 8.41
N GLN A 68 7.77 -41.84 7.16
CA GLN A 68 7.95 -40.68 6.29
C GLN A 68 6.60 -40.35 5.66
N PHE A 69 5.92 -39.36 6.22
CA PHE A 69 4.85 -38.68 5.50
C PHE A 69 5.42 -37.97 4.27
N GLY A 70 4.59 -37.73 3.24
CA GLY A 70 4.98 -36.97 2.05
C GLY A 70 5.35 -35.51 2.37
N ASP A 71 5.45 -34.65 1.36
CA ASP A 71 5.70 -33.22 1.58
C ASP A 71 4.43 -32.49 2.08
N PRO A 72 4.40 -31.92 3.30
CA PRO A 72 3.23 -31.16 3.80
C PRO A 72 2.87 -29.97 2.90
N GLU A 73 3.82 -29.43 2.15
CA GLU A 73 3.60 -28.31 1.25
C GLU A 73 2.77 -28.71 0.03
N HIS A 74 3.06 -29.88 -0.55
CA HIS A 74 2.28 -30.43 -1.65
C HIS A 74 0.84 -30.77 -1.24
N GLU A 75 0.65 -31.35 -0.05
CA GLU A 75 -0.69 -31.62 0.50
C GLU A 75 -1.45 -30.34 0.84
N ALA A 76 -0.76 -29.30 1.32
CA ALA A 76 -1.38 -28.00 1.58
C ALA A 76 -1.92 -27.35 0.29
N ILE A 77 -1.20 -27.45 -0.83
CA ILE A 77 -1.68 -26.97 -2.13
C ILE A 77 -2.95 -27.73 -2.54
N ARG A 78 -2.93 -29.06 -2.43
CA ARG A 78 -4.10 -29.90 -2.77
C ARG A 78 -5.30 -29.63 -1.86
N LEU A 79 -5.09 -29.35 -0.58
CA LEU A 79 -6.13 -28.93 0.36
C LEU A 79 -6.80 -27.62 -0.07
N LEU A 80 -6.01 -26.68 -0.61
CA LEU A 80 -6.50 -25.37 -1.04
C LEU A 80 -7.17 -25.40 -2.42
N ASP A 81 -6.69 -26.24 -3.32
CA ASP A 81 -7.04 -26.19 -4.75
C ASP A 81 -7.98 -27.32 -5.21
N GLU A 82 -8.00 -28.46 -4.51
CA GLU A 82 -8.77 -29.65 -4.91
C GLU A 82 -9.98 -29.93 -4.01
N ASP A 83 -10.29 -29.07 -3.04
CA ASP A 83 -11.35 -29.23 -2.03
C ASP A 83 -11.32 -30.59 -1.28
N LYS A 84 -10.16 -31.25 -1.27
CA LYS A 84 -9.96 -32.54 -0.60
C LYS A 84 -9.92 -32.36 0.91
N SER A 85 -10.52 -33.30 1.62
CA SER A 85 -10.45 -33.29 3.09
C SER A 85 -9.05 -33.64 3.59
N LEU A 86 -8.70 -33.21 4.80
CA LEU A 86 -7.41 -33.59 5.42
C LEU A 86 -7.25 -35.11 5.53
N ASP A 87 -8.34 -35.82 5.79
CA ASP A 87 -8.37 -37.29 5.90
C ASP A 87 -8.10 -37.96 4.54
N GLU A 88 -8.52 -37.36 3.43
CA GLU A 88 -8.23 -37.84 2.07
C GLU A 88 -6.79 -37.55 1.62
N LEU A 89 -6.21 -36.46 2.13
CA LEU A 89 -4.83 -36.04 1.83
C LEU A 89 -3.79 -36.76 2.69
N CYS A 90 -4.22 -37.31 3.83
CA CYS A 90 -3.43 -38.16 4.70
C CYS A 90 -3.97 -39.61 4.67
N PRO A 91 -3.95 -40.29 3.51
CA PRO A 91 -4.51 -41.64 3.40
C PRO A 91 -3.86 -42.56 4.42
N GLN A 92 -4.68 -43.32 5.13
CA GLN A 92 -4.25 -44.05 6.32
C GLN A 92 -3.08 -44.99 6.04
N THR A 93 -1.96 -44.77 6.72
CA THR A 93 -1.36 -45.82 7.58
C THR A 93 -0.56 -45.23 8.77
N PRO A 94 -1.24 -44.59 9.73
CA PRO A 94 -0.62 -44.03 10.93
C PRO A 94 -0.82 -44.99 12.11
N GLN A 95 0.27 -45.38 12.79
CA GLN A 95 0.19 -46.30 13.95
C GLN A 95 -0.60 -45.71 15.14
N THR A 96 -0.85 -44.39 15.18
CA THR A 96 -1.63 -43.72 16.25
C THR A 96 -2.40 -42.48 15.77
N LYS A 97 -3.53 -42.18 16.41
CA LYS A 97 -4.33 -40.94 16.21
C LYS A 97 -3.50 -39.65 16.34
N ARG A 98 -2.48 -39.65 17.22
CA ARG A 98 -1.59 -38.52 17.44
C ARG A 98 -0.74 -38.19 16.20
N SER A 99 -0.23 -39.21 15.50
CA SER A 99 0.56 -39.02 14.29
C SER A 99 -0.24 -38.39 13.14
N VAL A 100 -1.53 -38.74 13.02
CA VAL A 100 -2.48 -38.13 12.06
C VAL A 100 -2.67 -36.65 12.35
N LEU A 101 -2.96 -36.33 13.61
CA LEU A 101 -3.19 -34.96 14.02
C LEU A 101 -1.93 -34.10 13.88
N ALA A 102 -0.74 -34.66 14.12
CA ALA A 102 0.53 -33.97 13.89
C ALA A 102 0.75 -33.67 12.39
N ARG A 103 0.35 -34.60 11.50
CA ARG A 103 0.38 -34.37 10.05
C ARG A 103 -0.63 -33.31 9.62
N HIS A 104 -1.89 -33.40 10.07
CA HIS A 104 -2.92 -32.40 9.81
C HIS A 104 -2.47 -31.00 10.24
N ARG A 105 -1.83 -30.89 11.42
CA ARG A 105 -1.23 -29.64 11.88
C ARG A 105 -0.20 -29.10 10.87
N ALA A 106 0.74 -29.92 10.44
CA ALA A 106 1.79 -29.49 9.51
C ALA A 106 1.23 -29.04 8.15
N VAL A 107 0.25 -29.78 7.61
CA VAL A 107 -0.45 -29.43 6.36
C VAL A 107 -1.23 -28.12 6.51
N LEU A 108 -1.98 -27.96 7.60
CA LEU A 108 -2.74 -26.74 7.89
C LEU A 108 -1.84 -25.52 8.10
N GLU A 109 -0.71 -25.69 8.79
CA GLU A 109 0.28 -24.62 9.00
C GLU A 109 0.83 -24.10 7.66
N LYS A 110 1.17 -25.01 6.75
CA LYS A 110 1.59 -24.68 5.37
C LYS A 110 0.46 -24.07 4.56
N ALA A 111 -0.76 -24.60 4.62
CA ALA A 111 -1.92 -24.08 3.90
C ALA A 111 -2.27 -22.65 4.33
N ILE A 112 -2.21 -22.36 5.64
CA ILE A 112 -2.40 -21.00 6.18
C ILE A 112 -1.34 -20.04 5.62
N LEU A 113 -0.07 -20.46 5.57
CA LEU A 113 1.02 -19.63 5.05
C LEU A 113 0.83 -19.32 3.56
N ILE A 114 0.52 -20.34 2.75
CA ILE A 114 0.24 -20.19 1.32
C ILE A 114 -0.96 -19.25 1.11
N LEU A 115 -2.04 -19.43 1.87
CA LEU A 115 -3.25 -18.62 1.71
C LEU A 115 -3.04 -17.16 2.16
N LYS A 116 -2.21 -16.91 3.17
CA LYS A 116 -1.80 -15.55 3.56
C LYS A 116 -1.05 -14.85 2.42
N GLU A 117 -0.13 -15.55 1.75
CA GLU A 117 0.59 -14.97 0.61
C GLU A 117 -0.33 -14.76 -0.59
N ARG A 118 -1.20 -15.74 -0.92
CA ARG A 118 -2.22 -15.57 -1.97
C ARG A 118 -3.14 -14.37 -1.71
N ARG A 119 -3.56 -14.17 -0.46
CA ARG A 119 -4.35 -13.00 -0.08
C ARG A 119 -3.59 -11.68 -0.25
N ARG A 120 -2.29 -11.66 0.08
CA ARG A 120 -1.43 -10.48 -0.13
C ARG A 120 -1.29 -10.15 -1.62
N MET A 121 -1.08 -11.16 -2.46
CA MET A 121 -1.02 -10.99 -3.92
C MET A 121 -2.36 -10.47 -4.47
N LEU A 122 -3.48 -11.08 -4.06
CA LEU A 122 -4.81 -10.62 -4.42
C LEU A 122 -5.04 -9.16 -4.01
N GLU A 123 -4.64 -8.79 -2.79
CA GLU A 123 -4.75 -7.41 -2.31
C GLU A 123 -3.95 -6.44 -3.19
N ALA A 124 -2.72 -6.80 -3.57
CA ALA A 124 -1.90 -6.00 -4.48
C ALA A 124 -2.56 -5.83 -5.86
N ASP A 125 -3.12 -6.91 -6.43
CA ASP A 125 -3.81 -6.88 -7.71
C ASP A 125 -5.06 -5.99 -7.66
N LEU A 126 -5.85 -6.10 -6.58
CA LEU A 126 -7.03 -5.26 -6.36
C LEU A 126 -6.66 -3.79 -6.17
N ILE A 127 -5.62 -3.50 -5.40
CA ILE A 127 -5.09 -2.13 -5.25
C ILE A 127 -4.71 -1.58 -6.62
N GLN A 128 -3.95 -2.33 -7.42
CA GLN A 128 -3.54 -1.88 -8.75
C GLN A 128 -4.75 -1.62 -9.67
N ARG A 129 -5.75 -2.51 -9.64
CA ARG A 129 -7.01 -2.37 -10.40
C ARG A 129 -7.76 -1.09 -10.02
N GLU A 130 -7.95 -0.85 -8.72
CA GLU A 130 -8.69 0.31 -8.23
C GLU A 130 -7.89 1.62 -8.40
N CYS A 131 -6.57 1.59 -8.21
CA CYS A 131 -5.69 2.72 -8.54
C CYS A 131 -5.78 3.11 -10.02
N GLY A 132 -5.91 2.12 -10.92
CA GLY A 132 -6.14 2.36 -12.34
C GLY A 132 -7.40 3.19 -12.62
N LYS A 133 -8.47 3.00 -11.83
CA LYS A 133 -9.72 3.79 -11.95
C LYS A 133 -9.54 5.23 -11.45
N LEU A 134 -8.66 5.43 -10.47
CA LEU A 134 -8.34 6.75 -9.92
C LEU A 134 -7.31 7.51 -10.75
N GLN A 135 -6.64 6.86 -11.71
CA GLN A 135 -5.53 7.46 -12.45
C GLN A 135 -5.92 8.79 -13.11
N SER A 136 -7.05 8.84 -13.82
CA SER A 136 -7.51 10.06 -14.50
C SER A 136 -7.88 11.18 -13.52
N ILE A 137 -8.48 10.82 -12.38
CA ILE A 137 -8.80 11.76 -11.31
C ILE A 137 -7.51 12.32 -10.72
N GLY A 138 -6.54 11.46 -10.39
CA GLY A 138 -5.23 11.86 -9.88
C GLY A 138 -4.47 12.76 -10.85
N GLU A 139 -4.48 12.43 -12.14
CA GLU A 139 -3.89 13.25 -13.21
C GLU A 139 -4.52 14.65 -13.26
N ARG A 140 -5.85 14.78 -13.06
CA ARG A 140 -6.53 16.08 -13.01
C ARG A 140 -5.98 16.95 -11.87
N PHE A 141 -5.96 16.44 -10.64
CA PHE A 141 -5.48 17.20 -9.47
C PHE A 141 -3.99 17.55 -9.56
N ILE A 142 -3.18 16.61 -10.02
CA ILE A 142 -1.75 16.85 -10.18
C ILE A 142 -1.48 17.82 -11.33
N GLY A 143 -2.28 17.78 -12.40
CA GLY A 143 -2.26 18.76 -13.48
C GLY A 143 -2.54 20.17 -12.98
N ASP A 144 -3.61 20.37 -12.20
CA ASP A 144 -3.92 21.66 -11.56
C ASP A 144 -2.77 22.17 -10.70
N THR A 145 -2.20 21.26 -9.91
CA THR A 145 -1.05 21.57 -9.03
C THR A 145 0.17 21.99 -9.84
N ILE A 146 0.49 21.28 -10.91
CA ILE A 146 1.61 21.61 -11.81
C ILE A 146 1.40 22.98 -12.44
N ARG A 147 0.21 23.28 -12.97
CA ARG A 147 -0.09 24.60 -13.56
C ARG A 147 0.10 25.74 -12.57
N ALA A 148 -0.32 25.55 -11.32
CA ALA A 148 -0.09 26.55 -10.27
C ALA A 148 1.39 26.76 -9.98
N PHE A 149 2.19 25.70 -9.94
CA PHE A 149 3.64 25.79 -9.75
C PHE A 149 4.36 26.42 -10.95
N GLU A 150 3.94 26.14 -12.19
CA GLU A 150 4.47 26.80 -13.38
C GLU A 150 4.18 28.31 -13.37
N ALA A 151 2.97 28.70 -12.97
CA ALA A 151 2.62 30.11 -12.79
C ALA A 151 3.48 30.79 -11.72
N LEU A 152 3.70 30.11 -10.57
CA LEU A 152 4.58 30.61 -9.52
C LEU A 152 6.02 30.76 -10.02
N GLU A 153 6.56 29.75 -10.71
CA GLU A 153 7.91 29.79 -11.26
C GLU A 153 8.08 30.98 -12.21
N LEU A 154 7.11 31.21 -13.09
CA LEU A 154 7.13 32.36 -14.02
C LEU A 154 7.13 33.70 -13.28
N CYS A 155 6.29 33.84 -12.25
CA CYS A 155 6.23 35.05 -11.43
C CYS A 155 7.57 35.32 -10.71
N LEU A 156 8.15 34.30 -10.09
CA LEU A 156 9.45 34.42 -9.40
C LEU A 156 10.59 34.77 -10.37
N LYS A 157 10.62 34.17 -11.57
CA LYS A 157 11.59 34.53 -12.61
C LYS A 157 11.46 35.99 -13.04
N ARG A 158 10.23 36.49 -13.20
CA ARG A 158 9.99 37.90 -13.56
C ARG A 158 10.44 38.85 -12.45
N GLN A 159 10.18 38.50 -11.20
CA GLN A 159 10.64 39.26 -10.03
C GLN A 159 12.17 39.29 -9.97
N GLU A 160 12.84 38.18 -10.24
CA GLU A 160 14.30 38.11 -10.32
C GLU A 160 14.86 39.03 -11.43
N VAL A 161 14.25 39.02 -12.62
CA VAL A 161 14.65 39.94 -13.70
C VAL A 161 14.52 41.40 -13.27
N PHE A 162 13.44 41.74 -12.55
CA PHE A 162 13.24 43.08 -12.01
C PHE A 162 14.31 43.43 -10.95
N PHE A 163 14.63 42.51 -10.05
CA PHE A 163 15.70 42.65 -9.06
C PHE A 163 17.06 42.92 -9.76
N GLN A 164 17.40 42.14 -10.78
CA GLN A 164 18.64 42.31 -11.55
C GLN A 164 18.67 43.66 -12.28
N PHE A 165 17.55 44.09 -12.85
CA PHE A 165 17.42 45.40 -13.47
C PHE A 165 17.69 46.54 -12.46
N LEU A 166 17.11 46.48 -11.25
CA LEU A 166 17.35 47.45 -10.19
C LEU A 166 18.82 47.48 -9.78
N SER A 167 19.45 46.31 -9.61
CA SER A 167 20.88 46.19 -9.30
C SER A 167 21.73 46.87 -10.39
N HIS A 168 21.41 46.62 -11.66
CA HIS A 168 22.11 47.22 -12.78
C HIS A 168 21.95 48.75 -12.84
N LYS A 169 20.82 49.28 -12.37
CA LYS A 169 20.59 50.73 -12.26
C LYS A 169 21.19 51.35 -10.99
N GLY A 170 21.90 50.59 -10.17
CA GLY A 170 22.59 51.09 -8.98
C GLY A 170 21.69 51.20 -7.74
N PHE A 171 20.47 50.65 -7.79
CA PHE A 171 19.64 50.50 -6.60
C PHE A 171 20.14 49.29 -5.82
N THR A 172 20.97 49.51 -4.80
CA THR A 172 21.40 48.47 -3.86
C THR A 172 20.24 48.04 -2.96
N SER A 173 20.28 46.83 -2.39
CA SER A 173 19.17 46.27 -1.59
C SER A 173 18.76 47.15 -0.41
N ASP A 174 19.72 47.81 0.25
CA ASP A 174 19.47 48.77 1.34
C ASP A 174 18.76 50.07 0.91
N ARG A 175 18.71 50.34 -0.39
CA ARG A 175 18.08 51.54 -0.97
C ARG A 175 16.75 51.27 -1.65
N ARG A 176 16.31 50.01 -1.69
CA ARG A 176 15.05 49.62 -2.34
C ARG A 176 13.89 49.75 -1.36
N PRO A 177 12.68 50.04 -1.86
CA PRO A 177 11.49 49.97 -1.03
C PRO A 177 11.30 48.58 -0.43
N THR A 178 10.72 48.52 0.78
CA THR A 178 10.42 47.26 1.45
C THR A 178 9.54 46.37 0.58
N GLY A 179 9.92 45.09 0.45
CA GLY A 179 9.19 44.10 -0.36
C GLY A 179 9.53 44.09 -1.85
N TRP A 180 10.48 44.93 -2.31
CA TRP A 180 10.97 44.90 -3.69
C TRP A 180 12.09 43.88 -3.92
N ASP A 181 12.75 43.46 -2.85
CA ASP A 181 13.73 42.38 -2.90
C ASP A 181 13.04 41.02 -2.80
N THR A 182 13.57 40.03 -3.51
CA THR A 182 13.22 38.63 -3.32
C THR A 182 13.67 38.16 -1.95
N SER A 183 12.78 37.50 -1.23
CA SER A 183 13.12 36.81 0.01
C SER A 183 14.04 35.62 -0.24
N GLY A 184 14.84 35.24 0.77
CA GLY A 184 15.67 34.04 0.69
C GLY A 184 14.87 32.75 0.48
N TYR A 185 13.57 32.74 0.82
CA TYR A 185 12.68 31.61 0.55
C TYR A 185 12.32 31.50 -0.93
N GLU A 186 11.96 32.61 -1.56
CA GLU A 186 11.69 32.67 -3.01
C GLU A 186 12.92 32.28 -3.83
N GLN A 187 14.11 32.75 -3.43
CA GLN A 187 15.37 32.36 -4.07
C GLN A 187 15.65 30.86 -3.93
N ARG A 188 15.41 30.26 -2.75
CA ARG A 188 15.56 28.81 -2.56
C ARG A 188 14.57 28.00 -3.40
N ILE A 189 13.33 28.46 -3.56
CA ILE A 189 12.35 27.79 -4.44
C ILE A 189 12.83 27.84 -5.90
N LEU A 190 13.32 29.00 -6.34
CA LEU A 190 13.68 29.21 -7.74
C LEU A 190 15.00 28.53 -8.13
N PHE A 191 16.02 28.66 -7.29
CA PHE A 191 17.39 28.22 -7.57
C PHE A 191 17.80 26.95 -6.84
N GLY A 192 17.00 26.48 -5.88
CA GLY A 192 17.33 25.34 -5.04
C GLY A 192 18.33 25.70 -3.95
N GLY A 193 18.91 24.67 -3.34
CA GLY A 193 19.96 24.79 -2.34
C GLY A 193 20.55 23.41 -2.00
N ASP A 194 21.43 23.35 -1.01
CA ASP A 194 22.04 22.09 -0.57
C ASP A 194 20.95 21.10 -0.10
N GLY A 195 20.71 20.07 -0.92
CA GLY A 195 19.68 19.06 -0.68
C GLY A 195 18.24 19.48 -1.03
N TRP A 196 18.03 20.67 -1.60
CA TRP A 196 16.71 21.18 -1.98
C TRP A 196 16.60 21.35 -3.50
N PRO A 197 15.70 20.60 -4.18
CA PRO A 197 15.53 20.73 -5.61
C PRO A 197 14.89 22.07 -5.98
N THR A 198 15.09 22.50 -7.22
CA THR A 198 14.41 23.67 -7.78
C THR A 198 12.94 23.37 -8.05
N LEU A 199 12.13 24.43 -8.11
CA LEU A 199 10.73 24.31 -8.51
C LEU A 199 10.57 23.69 -9.90
N ALA A 200 11.46 24.05 -10.85
CA ALA A 200 11.49 23.48 -12.19
C ALA A 200 11.72 21.96 -12.17
N TRP A 201 12.67 21.49 -11.34
CA TRP A 201 12.92 20.06 -11.16
C TRP A 201 11.68 19.36 -10.59
N PHE A 202 11.03 19.94 -9.59
CA PHE A 202 9.82 19.38 -9.00
C PHE A 202 8.70 19.23 -10.02
N ILE A 203 8.46 20.27 -10.83
CA ILE A 203 7.47 20.23 -11.93
C ILE A 203 7.80 19.10 -12.90
N SER A 204 9.06 19.01 -13.35
CA SER A 204 9.51 17.97 -14.29
C SER A 204 9.32 16.57 -13.73
N GLU A 205 9.71 16.31 -12.48
CA GLU A 205 9.55 14.99 -11.88
C GLU A 205 8.08 14.62 -11.68
N ARG A 206 7.23 15.58 -11.32
CA ARG A 206 5.79 15.34 -11.23
C ARG A 206 5.18 14.98 -12.57
N LYS A 207 5.51 15.71 -13.63
CA LYS A 207 5.03 15.37 -14.98
C LYS A 207 5.51 13.99 -15.42
N LYS A 208 6.75 13.62 -15.13
CA LYS A 208 7.32 12.30 -15.45
C LYS A 208 6.62 11.17 -14.70
N VAL A 209 6.47 11.28 -13.37
CA VAL A 209 5.80 10.27 -12.53
C VAL A 209 4.37 10.04 -12.98
N TRP A 210 3.66 11.12 -13.33
CA TRP A 210 2.26 11.07 -13.76
C TRP A 210 2.06 10.96 -15.28
N LYS A 211 3.16 10.80 -16.05
CA LYS A 211 3.15 10.69 -17.52
C LYS A 211 2.39 11.84 -18.21
N LEU A 212 2.53 13.05 -17.69
CA LEU A 212 1.88 14.27 -18.21
C LEU A 212 2.73 15.00 -19.26
N ASP A 213 3.99 14.61 -19.48
CA ASP A 213 4.93 15.30 -20.39
C ASP A 213 4.53 15.29 -21.89
N GLY A 214 3.50 14.52 -22.27
CA GLY A 214 3.08 14.36 -23.68
C GLY A 214 1.61 14.68 -23.96
N LYS A 215 0.79 15.00 -22.96
CA LYS A 215 -0.60 15.38 -23.18
C LYS A 215 -0.65 16.88 -23.50
N LYS A 216 -0.56 17.23 -24.78
CA LYS A 216 -0.94 18.58 -25.23
C LYS A 216 -2.42 18.77 -24.89
N GLU A 217 -2.71 19.79 -24.09
CA GLU A 217 -4.07 20.33 -23.90
C GLU A 217 -4.67 20.79 -25.24
#